data_AF-A0A7J2SWG1-F1
#
_entry.id   AF-A0A7J2SWG1-F1
#
_cell.length_a   1.000
_cell.length_b   1.000
_cell.length_c   1.000
_cell.angle_alpha   90.00
_cell.angle_beta   90.00
_cell.angle_gamma   90.00
#
_symmetry.space_group_name_H-M   'P 1'
#
loop_
_entity.id
_entity.type
_entity.pdbx_description
1 polymer ?
#
loop_
_entity_poly.entity_id
_entity_poly.type
_entity_poly.pdbx_seq_one_letter_code
_entity_poly.pdbx_strand_id
1 'polypeptide(L)' 'MRPGRGIMYVRNNGSVLWFCSAKCRKNMLELRRDPRKLKWTAKRVKGGSLG' A
#
# COMPACT_ATOMS: atom_id res chain seq x y z
N MET A 1 1.87 -8.28 10.13
CA MET A 1 1.51 -7.00 10.80
C MET A 1 1.51 -7.28 12.31
N ARG A 2 2.13 -6.45 13.15
CA ARG A 2 2.18 -6.72 14.60
C ARG A 2 0.93 -6.12 15.27
N PRO A 3 0.27 -6.81 16.22
CA PRO A 3 -0.85 -6.25 16.98
C PRO A 3 -0.47 -4.91 17.63
N GLY A 4 -1.42 -3.96 17.68
CA GLY A 4 -1.20 -2.62 18.25
C GLY A 4 -0.38 -1.66 17.37
N ARG A 5 -0.04 -2.02 16.12
CA ARG A 5 0.66 -1.12 15.18
C ARG A 5 0.04 -1.17 13.79
N GLY A 6 -0.01 0.00 13.16
CA GLY A 6 -0.56 0.17 11.82
C GLY A 6 -1.70 1.17 11.79
N ILE A 7 -2.30 1.34 10.62
CA ILE A 7 -3.39 2.30 10.40
C ILE A 7 -4.53 1.56 9.69
N MET A 8 -5.71 1.61 10.28
CA MET A 8 -6.95 1.19 9.64
C MET A 8 -7.58 2.41 8.94
N TYR A 9 -7.81 2.31 7.64
CA TYR A 9 -8.44 3.35 6.84
C TYR A 9 -9.75 2.83 6.25
N VAL A 10 -10.87 3.38 6.71
CA VAL A 10 -12.21 3.04 6.23
C VAL A 10 -12.55 3.97 5.07
N ARG A 11 -12.91 3.40 3.92
CA ARG A 11 -13.37 4.14 2.75
C ARG A 11 -14.86 4.44 2.87
N ASN A 12 -15.33 5.46 2.15
CA ASN A 12 -16.75 5.85 2.13
C ASN A 12 -17.69 4.73 1.63
N ASN A 13 -17.18 3.78 0.84
CA ASN A 13 -17.92 2.60 0.39
C ASN A 13 -17.93 1.44 1.41
N GLY A 14 -17.47 1.67 2.64
CA GLY A 14 -17.38 0.67 3.71
C GLY A 14 -16.16 -0.25 3.63
N SER A 15 -15.36 -0.21 2.57
CA SER A 15 -14.15 -1.06 2.48
C SER A 15 -13.03 -0.58 3.41
N VAL A 16 -12.38 -1.54 4.07
CA VAL A 16 -11.31 -1.27 5.03
C VAL A 16 -9.95 -1.60 4.43
N LEU A 17 -9.02 -0.65 4.52
CA LEU A 17 -7.62 -0.82 4.14
C LEU A 17 -6.73 -0.79 5.37
N TRP A 18 -5.81 -1.75 5.46
CA TRP A 18 -4.82 -1.81 6.53
C TRP A 18 -3.43 -1.42 6.02
N PHE A 19 -2.83 -0.43 6.67
CA PHE A 19 -1.49 0.07 6.33
C PHE A 19 -0.48 -0.22 7.44
N CYS A 20 0.72 -0.61 7.01
CA CYS A 20 1.88 -0.82 7.88
C CYS A 20 2.37 0.45 8.58
N SER A 21 2.32 1.59 7.89
CA SER A 21 2.87 2.86 8.35
C SER A 21 2.26 4.03 7.59
N ALA A 22 2.50 5.25 8.07
CA ALA A 22 2.11 6.46 7.36
C ALA A 22 2.70 6.53 5.93
N LYS A 23 3.93 6.03 5.73
CA LYS A 23 4.56 5.94 4.40
C LYS A 23 3.74 5.07 3.45
N CYS A 24 3.27 3.90 3.92
CA CYS A 24 2.42 3.00 3.15
C CYS A 24 1.11 3.71 2.74
N ARG A 25 0.46 4.41 3.70
CA ARG A 25 -0.78 5.17 3.48
C ARG A 25 -0.62 6.29 2.46
N LYS A 26 0.36 7.19 2.66
CA LYS A 26 0.59 8.34 1.75
C LYS A 26 0.89 7.88 0.34
N ASN A 27 1.76 6.87 0.19
CA ASN A 27 2.15 6.38 -1.11
C ASN A 27 0.98 5.79 -1.91
N MET A 28 0.00 5.16 -1.24
CA MET A 28 -1.17 4.57 -1.89
C MET A 28 -2.33 5.55 -2.08
N LEU A 29 -2.64 6.38 -1.08
CA LEU A 29 -3.84 7.25 -1.10
C LEU A 29 -3.56 8.66 -1.65
N GLU A 30 -2.42 9.25 -1.31
CA GLU A 30 -2.07 10.63 -1.71
C GLU A 30 -1.29 10.61 -3.03
N LEU A 31 -0.21 9.82 -3.11
CA LEU A 31 0.66 9.74 -4.30
C LEU A 31 0.15 8.76 -5.37
N ARG A 32 -0.88 7.96 -5.07
CA ARG A 32 -1.48 6.97 -5.98
C ARG A 32 -0.47 6.03 -6.66
N ARG A 33 0.64 5.73 -6.00
CA ARG A 33 1.71 4.90 -6.56
C ARG A 33 1.39 3.43 -6.45
N ASP A 34 1.62 2.71 -7.54
CA ASP A 34 1.55 1.25 -7.56
C ASP A 34 2.74 0.66 -6.79
N PRO A 35 2.52 -0.09 -5.69
CA PRO A 35 3.60 -0.72 -4.94
C PRO A 35 4.45 -1.66 -5.81
N ARG A 36 3.88 -2.28 -6.85
CA ARG A 36 4.59 -3.21 -7.74
C ARG A 36 5.73 -2.55 -8.52
N LYS A 37 5.62 -1.24 -8.77
CA LYS A 37 6.61 -0.45 -9.50
C LYS A 37 7.71 0.14 -8.59
N LEU A 38 7.49 0.14 -7.28
CA LEU A 38 8.41 0.76 -6.32
C LEU A 38 9.48 -0.20 -5.83
N LYS A 39 10.74 0.11 -6.11
CA LYS A 39 11.89 -0.76 -5.80
C LYS A 39 12.03 -1.13 -4.31
N TRP A 40 11.51 -0.30 -3.41
CA TRP A 40 11.62 -0.46 -1.95
C TRP A 40 10.48 -1.28 -1.33
N THR A 41 9.45 -1.67 -2.10
CA THR A 41 8.35 -2.46 -1.56
C THR A 41 8.64 -3.95 -1.72
N ALA A 42 8.19 -4.76 -0.77
CA ALA A 42 8.30 -6.21 -0.85
C ALA A 42 7.46 -6.80 -2.01
N LYS A 43 6.41 -6.10 -2.45
CA LYS A 43 5.54 -6.51 -3.56
C LYS A 43 6.05 -6.07 -4.94
N ARG A 44 7.27 -5.54 -5.00
CA ARG A 44 7.89 -5.11 -6.26
C ARG A 44 8.01 -6.31 -7.20
N VAL A 45 7.42 -6.20 -8.38
CA VAL A 45 7.59 -7.20 -9.44
C VAL A 45 8.84 -6.80 -10.24
N LYS A 46 9.87 -7.66 -10.23
CA LYS A 46 11.09 -7.46 -11.01
C LYS A 46 10.82 -8.02 -12.42
N GLY A 47 10.53 -7.14 -13.38
CA GLY A 47 10.38 -7.52 -14.80
C GLY A 47 8.97 -7.95 -15.24
N GLY A 48 7.97 -7.09 -15.07
CA GLY A 48 6.66 -7.30 -15.71
C GLY A 48 6.60 -6.60 -17.05
N SER A 49 7.00 -7.28 -18.13
CA SER A 49 6.36 -7.08 -19.43
C SER A 49 4.86 -7.28 -19.23
N LEU A 50 4.08 -6.23 -19.49
CA LEU A 50 2.66 -6.38 -19.76
C LEU A 50 2.56 -7.28 -21.00
N GLY A 51 2.21 -8.54 -20.80
CA GLY A 51 1.36 -9.26 -21.75
C GLY A 51 -0.08 -8.82 -21.51
#